data_AF-A0AAN4YDL8-F1
#
_entry.id   AF-A0AAN4YDL8-F1
#
_cell.length_a   1.000
_cell.length_b   1.000
_cell.length_c   1.000
_cell.angle_alpha   90.00
_cell.angle_beta   90.00
_cell.angle_gamma   90.00
#
_symmetry.space_group_name_H-M   'P 1'
#
loop_
_entity.id
_entity.type
_entity.pdbx_description
1 polymer ?
#
loop_
_entity_poly.entity_id
_entity_poly.type
_entity_poly.pdbx_seq_one_letter_code
_entity_poly.pdbx_strand_id
1 'polypeptide(L)'
;MMDLLRTLNQYSKSLFQFENINDASTDEYTSTFFPIASDLESQASQALDSGKPDDAIDLFRRAAVVYRISRFPYVDITQPNSIKRAAFERQKQVYLKAASRWDPPIKEVIIPHSSRGRNDGQEIPIYTRIPRTARPDNPVPVVFIMTGLDGYRPDNSQRTHKIIGRGWAVVIAEIPGTADSPADPADPSSPDRLWDSVFAYMATQPMLDMSQVVLWGLSAGGFYAIRAAHTHASRLRGAIAHGAGCHYFLDKEWLSRVDDHEYPFSCVETFVLRRFKGHALIICRIMPGWTKKYGYDDTEVFVQEARKKFSLVETGIVDRPSCRLLLLNVPDYFPRAKAMCHI
;
A
#
# COMPACT_ATOMS: atom_id res chain seq x y z
N MET A 1 -11.57 -2.40 -11.38
CA MET A 1 -13.00 -2.17 -11.09
C MET A 1 -13.90 -3.11 -11.91
N MET A 2 -13.77 -3.21 -13.24
CA MET A 2 -14.54 -4.20 -14.02
C MET A 2 -14.23 -5.67 -13.67
N ASP A 3 -12.97 -6.06 -13.44
CA ASP A 3 -12.61 -7.43 -13.02
C ASP A 3 -13.14 -7.77 -11.61
N LEU A 4 -13.12 -6.77 -10.72
CA LEU A 4 -13.71 -6.85 -9.38
C LEU A 4 -15.23 -7.02 -9.50
N LEU A 5 -15.89 -6.22 -10.33
CA LEU A 5 -17.34 -6.31 -10.55
C LEU A 5 -17.75 -7.64 -11.19
N ARG A 6 -16.98 -8.21 -12.13
CA ARG A 6 -17.23 -9.55 -12.69
C ARG A 6 -17.06 -10.65 -11.64
N THR A 7 -16.01 -10.58 -10.84
CA THR A 7 -15.76 -11.54 -9.74
C THR A 7 -16.86 -11.44 -8.68
N LEU A 8 -17.16 -10.23 -8.22
CA LEU A 8 -18.23 -9.99 -7.27
C LEU A 8 -19.60 -10.35 -7.86
N ASN A 9 -19.86 -10.21 -9.17
CA ASN A 9 -21.13 -10.65 -9.77
C ASN A 9 -21.30 -12.18 -9.74
N GLN A 10 -20.24 -12.92 -10.10
CA GLN A 10 -20.25 -14.39 -10.14
C GLN A 10 -20.47 -14.99 -8.75
N TYR A 11 -19.91 -14.35 -7.72
CA TYR A 11 -20.05 -14.76 -6.32
C TYR A 11 -21.03 -13.89 -5.52
N SER A 12 -21.78 -12.99 -6.16
CA SER A 12 -22.61 -11.99 -5.45
C SER A 12 -23.64 -12.67 -4.54
N LYS A 13 -24.29 -13.71 -5.04
CA LYS A 13 -25.27 -14.48 -4.27
C LYS A 13 -24.65 -15.20 -3.06
N SER A 14 -23.36 -15.57 -3.08
CA SER A 14 -22.69 -16.22 -1.95
C SER A 14 -21.98 -15.23 -1.01
N LEU A 15 -21.44 -14.13 -1.53
CA LEU A 15 -20.80 -13.05 -0.75
C LEU A 15 -21.82 -12.25 0.07
N PHE A 16 -23.05 -12.11 -0.41
CA PHE A 16 -24.14 -11.45 0.32
C PHE A 16 -25.00 -12.43 1.15
N GLN A 17 -24.67 -13.73 1.17
CA GLN A 17 -25.31 -14.73 2.03
C GLN A 17 -24.73 -14.78 3.45
N PHE A 18 -23.65 -14.05 3.72
CA PHE A 18 -23.09 -13.92 5.07
C PHE A 18 -23.88 -12.87 5.85
N GLU A 19 -25.08 -13.25 6.30
CA GLU A 19 -25.83 -12.45 7.25
C GLU A 19 -24.93 -12.17 8.48
N ASN A 20 -24.66 -10.89 8.74
CA ASN A 20 -23.95 -10.34 9.92
C ASN A 20 -22.40 -10.28 9.92
N ILE A 21 -21.69 -10.59 8.84
CA ILE A 21 -20.22 -10.38 8.79
C ILE A 21 -19.89 -9.00 8.23
N ASN A 22 -19.94 -8.01 9.12
CA ASN A 22 -19.89 -6.60 8.74
C ASN A 22 -18.72 -5.83 9.35
N ASP A 23 -17.79 -6.44 10.08
CA ASP A 23 -16.64 -5.71 10.62
C ASP A 23 -15.36 -6.18 9.94
N ALA A 24 -14.77 -5.30 9.12
CA ALA A 24 -13.55 -5.64 8.38
C ALA A 24 -12.36 -5.93 9.30
N SER A 25 -12.42 -5.53 10.57
CA SER A 25 -11.33 -5.71 11.53
C SER A 25 -11.24 -7.15 12.04
N THR A 26 -12.28 -7.97 11.87
CA THR A 26 -12.36 -9.28 12.52
C THR A 26 -11.77 -10.43 11.68
N ASP A 27 -11.49 -11.53 12.37
CA ASP A 27 -10.99 -12.75 11.75
C ASP A 27 -12.09 -13.44 10.92
N GLU A 28 -13.36 -13.33 11.32
CA GLU A 28 -14.51 -13.85 10.58
C GLU A 28 -14.64 -13.17 9.22
N TYR A 29 -14.52 -11.84 9.17
CA TYR A 29 -14.49 -11.12 7.90
C TYR A 29 -13.38 -11.63 6.99
N THR A 30 -12.16 -11.76 7.53
CA THR A 30 -11.01 -12.24 6.75
C THR A 30 -11.23 -13.66 6.22
N SER A 31 -11.71 -14.58 7.07
CA SER A 31 -11.95 -15.99 6.75
C SER A 31 -13.02 -16.18 5.67
N THR A 32 -14.02 -15.31 5.65
CA THR A 32 -15.19 -15.38 4.75
C THR A 32 -14.80 -15.44 3.26
N PHE A 33 -13.70 -14.80 2.89
CA PHE A 33 -13.25 -14.72 1.50
C PHE A 33 -12.32 -15.86 1.09
N PHE A 34 -11.80 -16.66 2.04
CA PHE A 34 -10.80 -17.68 1.75
C PHE A 34 -11.30 -18.79 0.82
N PRO A 35 -12.54 -19.31 0.97
CA PRO A 35 -13.07 -20.31 0.05
C PRO A 35 -13.12 -19.80 -1.40
N ILE A 36 -13.52 -18.54 -1.59
CA ILE A 36 -13.61 -17.90 -2.92
C ILE A 36 -12.21 -17.74 -3.52
N ALA A 37 -11.25 -17.24 -2.74
CA ALA A 37 -9.87 -17.09 -3.20
C ALA A 37 -9.24 -18.45 -3.57
N SER A 38 -9.50 -19.48 -2.77
CA SER A 38 -8.95 -20.84 -2.95
C SER A 38 -9.56 -21.53 -4.18
N ASP A 39 -10.86 -21.34 -4.43
CA ASP A 39 -11.53 -21.82 -5.65
C ASP A 39 -10.94 -21.17 -6.91
N LEU A 40 -10.71 -19.85 -6.89
CA LEU A 40 -10.05 -19.14 -7.99
C LEU A 40 -8.62 -19.63 -8.22
N GLU A 41 -7.85 -19.93 -7.17
CA GLU A 41 -6.51 -20.54 -7.29
C GLU A 41 -6.56 -21.94 -7.92
N SER A 42 -7.53 -22.76 -7.52
CA SER A 42 -7.72 -24.11 -8.07
C SER A 42 -8.03 -24.04 -9.56
N GLN A 43 -9.00 -23.20 -9.96
CA GLN A 43 -9.34 -22.96 -11.36
C GLN A 43 -8.15 -22.41 -12.16
N ALA A 44 -7.37 -21.49 -11.58
CA ALA A 44 -6.18 -20.96 -12.23
C ALA A 44 -5.12 -22.04 -12.48
N SER A 45 -4.95 -22.97 -11.53
CA SER A 45 -4.01 -24.09 -11.66
C SER A 45 -4.48 -25.06 -12.75
N GLN A 46 -5.77 -25.41 -12.77
CA GLN A 46 -6.36 -26.25 -13.83
C GLN A 46 -6.23 -25.60 -15.23
N ALA A 47 -6.39 -24.28 -15.32
CA ALA A 47 -6.20 -23.55 -16.57
C ALA A 47 -4.74 -23.62 -17.06
N LEU A 48 -3.75 -23.54 -16.15
CA LEU A 48 -2.34 -23.77 -16.51
C LEU A 48 -2.11 -25.19 -17.02
N ASP A 49 -2.60 -26.20 -16.30
CA ASP A 49 -2.43 -27.61 -16.66
C ASP A 49 -3.10 -27.94 -17.99
N SER A 50 -4.18 -27.22 -18.33
CA SER A 50 -4.90 -27.34 -19.60
C SER A 50 -4.31 -26.49 -20.74
N GLY A 51 -3.14 -25.86 -20.55
CA GLY A 51 -2.47 -25.07 -21.58
C GLY A 51 -3.13 -23.72 -21.88
N LYS A 52 -3.85 -23.13 -20.91
CA LYS A 52 -4.54 -21.83 -21.03
C LYS A 52 -3.89 -20.77 -20.10
N PRO A 53 -2.69 -20.29 -20.42
CA PRO A 53 -1.92 -19.41 -19.53
C PRO A 53 -2.58 -18.05 -19.28
N ASP A 54 -3.27 -17.47 -20.27
CA ASP A 54 -3.93 -16.16 -20.10
C ASP A 54 -5.13 -16.25 -19.14
N ASP A 55 -5.93 -17.32 -19.25
CA ASP A 55 -7.03 -17.60 -18.32
C ASP A 55 -6.52 -17.78 -16.89
N ALA A 56 -5.42 -18.52 -16.73
CA ALA A 56 -4.79 -18.71 -15.43
C ALA A 56 -4.27 -17.39 -14.83
N ILE A 57 -3.65 -16.53 -15.65
CA ILE A 57 -3.18 -15.20 -15.21
C ILE A 57 -4.37 -14.36 -14.72
N ASP A 58 -5.49 -14.35 -15.42
CA ASP A 58 -6.69 -13.63 -14.98
C ASP A 58 -7.23 -14.17 -13.64
N LEU A 59 -7.36 -15.49 -13.52
CA LEU A 59 -7.86 -16.14 -12.32
C LEU A 59 -6.96 -15.91 -11.09
N PHE A 60 -5.63 -16.05 -11.24
CA PHE A 60 -4.69 -15.72 -10.15
C PHE A 60 -4.76 -14.24 -9.74
N ARG A 61 -4.93 -13.32 -10.71
CA ARG A 61 -5.12 -11.89 -10.39
C ARG A 61 -6.41 -11.66 -9.60
N ARG A 62 -7.50 -12.34 -9.97
CA ARG A 62 -8.78 -12.26 -9.24
C ARG A 62 -8.64 -12.82 -7.83
N ALA A 63 -7.96 -13.96 -7.65
CA ALA A 63 -7.65 -14.51 -6.33
C ALA A 63 -6.84 -13.51 -5.47
N ALA A 64 -5.81 -12.87 -6.05
CA ALA A 64 -5.03 -11.83 -5.37
C ALA A 64 -5.92 -10.65 -4.90
N VAL A 65 -6.89 -10.24 -5.71
CA VAL A 65 -7.85 -9.18 -5.34
C VAL A 65 -8.78 -9.64 -4.21
N VAL A 66 -9.23 -10.89 -4.22
CA VAL A 66 -10.07 -11.42 -3.12
C VAL A 66 -9.28 -11.48 -1.82
N TYR A 67 -8.02 -11.93 -1.84
CA TYR A 67 -7.15 -11.86 -0.66
C TYR A 67 -6.88 -10.44 -0.20
N ARG A 68 -6.70 -9.47 -1.10
CA ARG A 68 -6.59 -8.05 -0.74
C ARG A 68 -7.80 -7.58 0.06
N ILE A 69 -9.01 -7.92 -0.39
CA ILE A 69 -10.26 -7.55 0.28
C ILE A 69 -10.30 -8.19 1.66
N SER A 70 -9.95 -9.48 1.77
CA SER A 70 -10.05 -10.22 3.03
C SER A 70 -9.16 -9.67 4.14
N ARG A 71 -7.95 -9.21 3.82
CA ARG A 71 -7.00 -8.66 4.80
C ARG A 71 -7.21 -7.18 5.15
N PHE A 72 -8.19 -6.52 4.56
CA PHE A 72 -8.52 -5.11 4.86
C PHE A 72 -8.86 -4.95 6.36
N PRO A 73 -8.61 -3.81 7.02
CA PRO A 73 -7.96 -2.60 6.50
C PRO A 73 -6.43 -2.58 6.59
N TYR A 74 -5.83 -3.40 7.46
CA TYR A 74 -4.41 -3.29 7.77
C TYR A 74 -3.81 -4.65 8.16
N VAL A 75 -2.58 -4.90 7.72
CA VAL A 75 -1.79 -6.07 8.13
C VAL A 75 -0.80 -5.64 9.21
N ASP A 76 -1.11 -6.01 10.44
CA ASP A 76 -0.31 -5.67 11.61
C ASP A 76 1.06 -6.36 11.57
N ILE A 77 2.11 -5.56 11.68
CA ILE A 77 3.51 -6.01 11.74
C ILE A 77 3.85 -6.69 13.07
N THR A 78 3.08 -6.39 14.13
CA THR A 78 3.26 -6.98 15.46
C THR A 78 2.55 -8.32 15.63
N GLN A 79 1.72 -8.72 14.65
CA GLN A 79 0.93 -9.95 14.66
C GLN A 79 1.26 -10.86 13.45
N PRO A 80 2.48 -11.44 13.40
CA PRO A 80 2.93 -12.25 12.26
C PRO A 80 2.13 -13.56 12.08
N ASN A 81 1.39 -14.00 13.10
CA ASN A 81 0.58 -15.22 13.05
C ASN A 81 -0.92 -14.94 12.81
N SER A 82 -1.31 -13.67 12.58
CA SER A 82 -2.71 -13.30 12.34
C SER A 82 -3.24 -13.86 11.03
N ILE A 83 -4.56 -14.06 10.94
CA ILE A 83 -5.21 -14.49 9.70
C ILE A 83 -5.06 -13.45 8.58
N LYS A 84 -4.99 -12.16 8.90
CA LYS A 84 -4.71 -11.09 7.93
C LYS A 84 -3.30 -11.19 7.37
N ARG A 85 -2.30 -11.55 8.18
CA ARG A 85 -0.96 -11.87 7.69
C ARG A 85 -0.97 -13.10 6.78
N ALA A 86 -1.65 -14.17 7.17
CA ALA A 86 -1.79 -15.36 6.32
C ALA A 86 -2.45 -15.04 4.96
N ALA A 87 -3.51 -14.21 4.96
CA ALA A 87 -4.16 -13.71 3.75
C ALA A 87 -3.20 -12.89 2.87
N PHE A 88 -2.36 -12.04 3.48
CA PHE A 88 -1.35 -11.26 2.76
C PHE A 88 -0.26 -12.15 2.14
N GLU A 89 0.24 -13.16 2.86
CA GLU A 89 1.21 -14.11 2.31
C GLU A 89 0.63 -14.87 1.11
N ARG A 90 -0.62 -15.33 1.23
CA ARG A 90 -1.33 -15.95 0.10
C ARG A 90 -1.53 -14.98 -1.05
N GLN A 91 -1.89 -13.72 -0.77
CA GLN A 91 -1.99 -12.67 -1.79
C GLN A 91 -0.69 -12.53 -2.58
N LYS A 92 0.46 -12.41 -1.91
CA LYS A 92 1.78 -12.29 -2.56
C LYS A 92 2.05 -13.49 -3.46
N GLN A 93 1.85 -14.71 -2.95
CA GLN A 93 2.09 -15.94 -3.69
C GLN A 93 1.25 -16.02 -4.97
N VAL A 94 -0.07 -15.82 -4.88
CA VAL A 94 -0.95 -15.92 -6.04
C VAL A 94 -0.72 -14.77 -7.02
N TYR A 95 -0.42 -13.57 -6.51
CA TYR A 95 -0.08 -12.43 -7.33
C TYR A 95 1.17 -12.71 -8.16
N LEU A 96 2.23 -13.24 -7.55
CA LEU A 96 3.46 -13.57 -8.26
C LEU A 96 3.28 -14.71 -9.26
N LYS A 97 2.37 -15.67 -9.03
CA LYS A 97 2.00 -16.67 -10.05
C LYS A 97 1.46 -16.02 -11.32
N ALA A 98 0.68 -14.94 -11.22
CA ALA A 98 0.25 -14.16 -12.38
C ALA A 98 1.35 -13.22 -12.91
N ALA A 99 1.90 -12.39 -12.04
CA ALA A 99 2.72 -11.24 -12.42
C ALA A 99 4.11 -11.63 -12.96
N SER A 100 4.63 -12.81 -12.59
CA SER A 100 5.86 -13.39 -13.15
C SER A 100 5.70 -13.87 -14.59
N ARG A 101 4.47 -13.99 -15.09
CA ARG A 101 4.17 -14.40 -16.48
C ARG A 101 3.88 -13.21 -17.40
N TRP A 102 3.76 -12.00 -16.86
CA TRP A 102 3.59 -10.81 -17.70
C TRP A 102 4.84 -10.53 -18.52
N ASP A 103 4.65 -9.77 -19.59
CA ASP A 103 5.74 -9.28 -20.40
C ASP A 103 5.90 -7.75 -20.25
N PRO A 104 7.03 -7.25 -19.70
CA PRO A 104 8.02 -7.94 -18.86
C PRO A 104 7.43 -8.35 -17.48
N PRO A 105 8.05 -9.32 -16.79
CA PRO A 105 7.52 -9.87 -15.54
C PRO A 105 7.80 -8.96 -14.33
N ILE A 106 6.94 -9.03 -13.33
CA ILE A 106 7.29 -8.58 -11.98
C ILE A 106 8.16 -9.64 -11.32
N LYS A 107 9.22 -9.19 -10.63
CA LYS A 107 10.08 -10.03 -9.79
C LYS A 107 10.08 -9.49 -8.36
N GLU A 108 10.00 -10.40 -7.39
CA GLU A 108 10.37 -10.09 -6.02
C GLU A 108 11.88 -10.19 -5.87
N VAL A 109 12.46 -9.19 -5.20
CA VAL A 109 13.87 -9.19 -4.82
C VAL A 109 13.94 -8.86 -3.33
N ILE A 110 14.69 -9.66 -2.60
CA ILE A 110 15.02 -9.40 -1.19
C ILE A 110 16.37 -8.71 -1.16
N ILE A 111 16.41 -7.44 -0.74
CA ILE A 111 17.64 -6.65 -0.74
C ILE A 111 18.16 -6.46 0.69
N PRO A 112 19.47 -6.38 0.91
CA PRO A 112 20.00 -6.05 2.24
C PRO A 112 19.58 -4.64 2.67
N HIS A 113 19.11 -4.51 3.91
CA HIS A 113 18.89 -3.21 4.55
C HIS A 113 20.24 -2.62 4.98
N SER A 114 21.05 -2.20 4.01
CA SER A 114 22.46 -1.79 4.22
C SER A 114 22.62 -0.57 5.14
N SER A 115 21.65 0.32 5.19
CA SER A 115 21.65 1.51 6.04
C SER A 115 20.84 1.33 7.34
N ARG A 116 20.49 0.09 7.73
CA ARG A 116 19.59 -0.19 8.86
C ARG A 116 20.09 0.39 10.18
N GLY A 117 19.15 0.93 10.96
CA GLY A 117 19.31 1.25 12.36
C GLY A 117 19.25 -0.01 13.23
N ARG A 118 19.39 0.18 14.55
CA ARG A 118 19.46 -0.93 15.51
C ARG A 118 18.18 -1.80 15.53
N ASN A 119 17.02 -1.18 15.39
CA ASN A 119 15.71 -1.82 15.47
C ASN A 119 15.12 -2.16 14.09
N ASP A 120 15.79 -1.76 13.02
CA ASP A 120 15.35 -2.06 11.67
C ASP A 120 15.66 -3.53 11.34
N GLY A 121 14.76 -4.16 10.58
CA GLY A 121 14.96 -5.51 10.05
C GLY A 121 16.11 -5.58 9.04
N GLN A 122 16.57 -6.81 8.77
CA GLN A 122 17.80 -7.02 7.99
C GLN A 122 17.63 -6.90 6.48
N GLU A 123 16.42 -7.14 5.98
CA GLU A 123 16.13 -7.34 4.58
C GLU A 123 14.88 -6.57 4.18
N ILE A 124 14.90 -5.98 2.98
CA ILE A 124 13.78 -5.23 2.42
C ILE A 124 13.27 -6.00 1.20
N PRO A 125 12.05 -6.54 1.26
CA PRO A 125 11.46 -7.16 0.09
C PRO A 125 10.87 -6.07 -0.82
N ILE A 126 11.24 -6.09 -2.11
CA ILE A 126 10.77 -5.13 -3.12
C ILE A 126 10.23 -5.86 -4.35
N TYR A 127 9.32 -5.22 -5.07
CA TYR A 127 8.94 -5.66 -6.41
C TYR A 127 9.65 -4.80 -7.45
N THR A 128 10.24 -5.45 -8.44
CA THR A 128 10.88 -4.79 -9.59
C THR A 128 10.19 -5.21 -10.88
N ARG A 129 10.08 -4.28 -11.82
CA ARG A 129 9.60 -4.54 -13.17
C ARG A 129 10.38 -3.66 -14.13
N ILE A 130 11.13 -4.27 -15.04
CA ILE A 130 12.06 -3.56 -15.93
C ILE A 130 11.68 -3.86 -17.38
N PRO A 131 11.51 -2.84 -18.25
CA PRO A 131 11.27 -3.01 -19.69
C PRO A 131 12.34 -3.88 -20.35
N ARG A 132 11.96 -4.75 -21.30
CA ARG A 132 12.92 -5.57 -22.07
C ARG A 132 13.94 -4.75 -22.86
N THR A 133 13.57 -3.51 -23.19
CA THR A 133 14.40 -2.58 -23.94
C THR A 133 15.49 -1.94 -23.09
N ALA A 134 15.41 -2.04 -21.75
CA ALA A 134 16.42 -1.50 -20.86
C ALA A 134 17.70 -2.34 -20.94
N ARG A 135 18.83 -1.66 -21.12
CA ARG A 135 20.17 -2.27 -21.20
C ARG A 135 21.19 -1.38 -20.47
N PRO A 136 22.37 -1.90 -20.10
CA PRO A 136 23.42 -1.07 -19.47
C PRO A 136 23.83 0.17 -20.29
N ASP A 137 23.81 0.08 -21.61
CA ASP A 137 24.12 1.15 -22.56
C ASP A 137 22.91 2.06 -22.88
N ASN A 138 21.71 1.66 -22.44
CA ASN A 138 20.48 2.44 -22.57
C ASN A 138 19.62 2.24 -21.31
N PRO A 139 20.07 2.76 -20.15
CA PRO A 139 19.33 2.63 -18.91
C PRO A 139 18.03 3.45 -18.98
N VAL A 140 17.00 3.01 -18.26
CA VAL A 140 15.67 3.64 -18.33
C VAL A 140 15.32 4.37 -17.04
N PRO A 141 14.49 5.44 -17.11
CA PRO A 141 13.94 6.09 -15.93
C PRO A 141 13.21 5.12 -15.00
N VAL A 142 13.20 5.43 -13.71
CA VAL A 142 12.57 4.59 -12.68
C VAL A 142 11.48 5.34 -11.96
N VAL A 143 10.30 4.73 -11.86
CA VAL A 143 9.27 5.15 -10.92
C VAL A 143 9.34 4.25 -9.69
N PHE A 144 9.71 4.82 -8.55
CA PHE A 144 9.71 4.14 -7.26
C PHE A 144 8.40 4.43 -6.52
N ILE A 145 7.53 3.43 -6.44
CA ILE A 145 6.25 3.49 -5.75
C ILE A 145 6.44 3.18 -4.26
N MET A 146 6.04 4.13 -3.41
CA MET A 146 5.89 3.94 -1.96
C MET A 146 4.43 3.63 -1.65
N THR A 147 4.18 2.47 -1.04
CA THR A 147 2.82 1.98 -0.84
C THR A 147 2.08 2.73 0.28
N GLY A 148 0.78 2.44 0.44
CA GLY A 148 -0.08 3.06 1.45
C GLY A 148 -0.22 2.23 2.72
N LEU A 149 -1.18 2.59 3.57
CA LEU A 149 -1.51 1.86 4.79
C LEU A 149 -2.14 0.49 4.50
N ASP A 150 -3.03 0.43 3.51
CA ASP A 150 -3.88 -0.72 3.17
C ASP A 150 -3.59 -1.32 1.77
N GLY A 151 -2.78 -0.63 0.96
CA GLY A 151 -2.32 -1.09 -0.34
C GLY A 151 -0.83 -1.42 -0.28
N TYR A 152 -0.45 -2.61 -0.75
CA TYR A 152 0.92 -3.15 -0.66
C TYR A 152 1.48 -3.50 -2.04
N ARG A 153 2.69 -4.09 -2.10
CA ARG A 153 3.37 -4.43 -3.37
C ARG A 153 2.46 -5.15 -4.40
N PRO A 154 1.65 -6.17 -4.06
CA PRO A 154 0.76 -6.87 -5.00
C PRO A 154 -0.40 -6.03 -5.59
N ASP A 155 -0.64 -4.82 -5.11
CA ASP A 155 -1.84 -4.05 -5.45
C ASP A 155 -1.68 -3.09 -6.64
N ASN A 156 -0.53 -3.14 -7.31
CA ASN A 156 -0.07 -2.09 -8.22
C ASN A 156 -0.08 -2.48 -9.71
N SER A 157 -0.76 -3.55 -10.12
CA SER A 157 -0.74 -4.07 -11.51
C SER A 157 -0.99 -2.98 -12.55
N GLN A 158 -2.10 -2.24 -12.45
CA GLN A 158 -2.47 -1.21 -13.43
C GLN A 158 -1.43 -0.09 -13.52
N ARG A 159 -0.85 0.32 -12.38
CA ARG A 159 0.22 1.33 -12.37
C ARG A 159 1.45 0.81 -13.08
N THR A 160 1.89 -0.41 -12.74
CA THR A 160 3.09 -0.99 -13.38
C THR A 160 2.89 -1.18 -14.88
N HIS A 161 1.71 -1.62 -15.36
CA HIS A 161 1.45 -1.73 -16.80
C HIS A 161 1.56 -0.37 -17.51
N LYS A 162 1.03 0.70 -16.91
CA LYS A 162 1.06 2.05 -17.51
C LYS A 162 2.47 2.67 -17.48
N ILE A 163 3.27 2.38 -16.46
CA ILE A 163 4.66 2.85 -16.35
C ILE A 163 5.54 2.10 -17.34
N ILE A 164 5.44 0.77 -17.38
CA ILE A 164 6.16 -0.07 -18.34
C ILE A 164 5.79 0.27 -19.79
N GLY A 165 4.51 0.54 -20.07
CA GLY A 165 4.07 0.97 -21.39
C GLY A 165 4.66 2.31 -21.86
N ARG A 166 5.27 3.08 -20.96
CA ARG A 166 6.05 4.30 -21.28
C ARG A 166 7.54 4.03 -21.45
N GLY A 167 7.99 2.78 -21.29
CA GLY A 167 9.39 2.40 -21.35
C GLY A 167 10.17 2.68 -20.06
N TRP A 168 9.50 2.83 -18.91
CA TRP A 168 10.14 3.11 -17.62
C TRP A 168 10.11 1.89 -16.71
N ALA A 169 11.14 1.75 -15.86
CA ALA A 169 11.21 0.73 -14.83
C ALA A 169 10.36 1.11 -13.60
N VAL A 170 10.00 0.09 -12.82
CA VAL A 170 9.22 0.21 -11.60
C VAL A 170 9.93 -0.49 -10.46
N VAL A 171 10.04 0.19 -9.33
CA VAL A 171 10.39 -0.39 -8.03
C VAL A 171 9.22 -0.11 -7.08
N ILE A 172 8.87 -1.07 -6.23
CA ILE A 172 7.77 -0.93 -5.26
C ILE A 172 8.23 -1.46 -3.91
N ALA A 173 8.05 -0.68 -2.85
CA ALA A 173 8.37 -1.08 -1.49
C ALA A 173 7.32 -0.57 -0.50
N GLU A 174 7.06 -1.39 0.53
CA GLU A 174 6.25 -1.01 1.67
C GLU A 174 6.87 0.12 2.49
N ILE A 175 6.00 0.97 3.03
CA ILE A 175 6.39 2.06 3.93
C ILE A 175 6.52 1.57 5.37
N PRO A 176 7.27 2.27 6.24
CA PRO A 176 7.46 1.88 7.63
C PRO A 176 6.14 1.65 8.35
N GLY A 177 6.09 0.56 9.10
CA GLY A 177 4.91 0.11 9.84
C GLY A 177 3.83 -0.52 8.98
N THR A 178 4.13 -1.04 7.78
CA THR A 178 3.14 -1.74 6.96
C THR A 178 3.68 -3.05 6.41
N ALA A 179 2.86 -4.10 6.45
CA ALA A 179 3.10 -5.38 5.80
C ALA A 179 4.53 -5.92 6.02
N ASP A 180 5.38 -5.94 5.01
CA ASP A 180 6.74 -6.50 5.09
C ASP A 180 7.84 -5.44 5.29
N SER A 181 7.48 -4.19 5.54
CA SER A 181 8.50 -3.14 5.74
C SER A 181 9.33 -3.45 6.98
N PRO A 182 10.67 -3.51 6.86
CA PRO A 182 11.55 -3.81 7.99
C PRO A 182 11.87 -2.57 8.84
N ALA A 183 11.53 -1.37 8.38
CA ALA A 183 11.88 -0.13 9.06
C ALA A 183 11.10 0.03 10.36
N ASP A 184 11.80 0.42 11.43
CA ASP A 184 11.22 0.69 12.75
C ASP A 184 10.17 1.81 12.64
N PRO A 185 8.87 1.52 12.79
CA PRO A 185 7.82 2.53 12.64
C PRO A 185 7.85 3.59 13.74
N ALA A 186 8.48 3.32 14.89
CA ALA A 186 8.56 4.24 16.00
C ALA A 186 9.70 5.26 15.85
N ASP A 187 10.65 5.04 14.93
CA ASP A 187 11.77 5.95 14.67
C ASP A 187 11.45 6.85 13.46
N PRO A 188 11.28 8.19 13.65
CA PRO A 188 11.00 9.11 12.55
C PRO A 188 12.07 9.17 11.46
N SER A 189 13.28 8.68 11.74
CA SER A 189 14.40 8.64 10.78
C SER A 189 14.58 7.30 10.06
N SER A 190 13.87 6.24 10.49
CA SER A 190 13.90 4.94 9.80
C SER A 190 13.48 4.98 8.32
N PRO A 191 12.53 5.84 7.87
CA PRO A 191 12.17 5.88 6.45
C PRO A 191 13.36 6.31 5.58
N ASP A 192 14.20 7.22 6.07
CA ASP A 192 15.34 7.70 5.29
C ASP A 192 16.36 6.56 5.08
N ARG A 193 16.65 5.78 6.12
CA ARG A 193 17.52 4.60 6.06
C ARG A 193 16.96 3.51 5.14
N LEU A 194 15.64 3.31 5.17
CA LEU A 194 14.95 2.37 4.31
C LEU A 194 15.18 2.76 2.84
N TRP A 195 14.95 4.02 2.50
CA TRP A 195 15.12 4.53 1.13
C TRP A 195 16.58 4.55 0.70
N ASP A 196 17.52 4.90 1.58
CA ASP A 196 18.96 4.79 1.30
C ASP A 196 19.36 3.37 0.87
N SER A 197 18.82 2.35 1.53
CA SER A 197 19.09 0.95 1.20
C SER A 197 18.49 0.54 -0.15
N VAL A 198 17.26 1.01 -0.46
CA VAL A 198 16.64 0.77 -1.77
C VAL A 198 17.41 1.49 -2.88
N PHE A 199 17.83 2.74 -2.69
CA PHE A 199 18.64 3.47 -3.66
C PHE A 199 20.01 2.83 -3.86
N ALA A 200 20.65 2.34 -2.79
CA ALA A 200 21.90 1.61 -2.88
C ALA A 200 21.75 0.36 -3.76
N TYR A 201 20.67 -0.42 -3.56
CA TYR A 201 20.36 -1.55 -4.45
C TYR A 201 20.12 -1.09 -5.89
N MET A 202 19.27 -0.07 -6.11
CA MET A 202 18.95 0.42 -7.46
C MET A 202 20.21 0.87 -8.21
N ALA A 203 21.17 1.50 -7.53
CA ALA A 203 22.45 1.91 -8.11
C ALA A 203 23.33 0.73 -8.58
N THR A 204 23.09 -0.48 -8.07
CA THR A 204 23.77 -1.70 -8.56
C THR A 204 23.14 -2.27 -9.84
N GLN A 205 21.98 -1.75 -10.26
CA GLN A 205 21.24 -2.27 -11.41
C GLN A 205 21.55 -1.40 -12.65
N PRO A 206 22.44 -1.84 -13.57
CA PRO A 206 22.90 -1.01 -14.69
C PRO A 206 21.80 -0.65 -15.70
N MET A 207 20.66 -1.34 -15.67
CA MET A 207 19.50 -1.03 -16.52
C MET A 207 18.69 0.16 -16.01
N LEU A 208 18.94 0.63 -14.78
CA LEU A 208 18.19 1.71 -14.14
C LEU A 208 18.98 3.02 -14.25
N ASP A 209 18.35 4.06 -14.78
CA ASP A 209 18.94 5.39 -14.83
C ASP A 209 18.73 6.10 -13.49
N MET A 210 19.77 6.09 -12.66
CA MET A 210 19.75 6.74 -11.34
C MET A 210 19.68 8.28 -11.41
N SER A 211 19.88 8.90 -12.57
CA SER A 211 19.66 10.33 -12.77
C SER A 211 18.18 10.67 -13.04
N GLN A 212 17.36 9.66 -13.34
CA GLN A 212 15.94 9.79 -13.72
C GLN A 212 15.03 8.98 -12.79
N VAL A 213 15.19 9.18 -11.48
CA VAL A 213 14.32 8.53 -10.47
C VAL A 213 13.20 9.46 -10.04
N VAL A 214 11.97 8.98 -10.11
CA VAL A 214 10.77 9.67 -9.59
C VAL A 214 10.13 8.84 -8.49
N LEU A 215 9.86 9.47 -7.35
CA LEU A 215 9.06 8.85 -6.29
C LEU A 215 7.57 9.03 -6.55
N TRP A 216 6.78 8.01 -6.25
CA TRP A 216 5.32 8.10 -6.22
C TRP A 216 4.77 7.46 -4.95
N GLY A 217 4.48 8.31 -3.97
CA GLY A 217 3.82 7.91 -2.73
C GLY A 217 2.30 7.90 -2.85
N LEU A 218 1.67 6.80 -2.44
CA LEU A 218 0.23 6.59 -2.49
C LEU A 218 -0.38 6.61 -1.09
N SER A 219 -1.40 7.45 -0.86
CA SER A 219 -2.07 7.61 0.45
C SER A 219 -1.03 7.92 1.56
N ALA A 220 -0.94 7.10 2.61
CA ALA A 220 0.08 7.19 3.65
C ALA A 220 1.52 7.17 3.08
N GLY A 221 1.75 6.57 1.91
CA GLY A 221 3.03 6.65 1.20
C GLY A 221 3.37 8.05 0.69
N GLY A 222 2.36 8.88 0.47
CA GLY A 222 2.52 10.28 0.12
C GLY A 222 3.25 11.09 1.19
N PHE A 223 3.00 10.82 2.48
CA PHE A 223 3.77 11.42 3.58
C PHE A 223 5.27 11.15 3.41
N TYR A 224 5.64 9.90 3.13
CA TYR A 224 7.03 9.52 2.95
C TYR A 224 7.63 10.04 1.64
N ALA A 225 6.82 10.21 0.58
CA ALA A 225 7.26 10.86 -0.65
C ALA A 225 7.54 12.36 -0.44
N ILE A 226 6.74 13.07 0.36
CA ILE A 226 7.03 14.45 0.77
C ILE A 226 8.35 14.46 1.53
N ARG A 227 8.49 13.64 2.58
CA ARG A 227 9.74 13.56 3.35
C ARG A 227 10.95 13.33 2.45
N ALA A 228 10.90 12.31 1.59
CA ALA A 228 12.00 11.94 0.71
C ALA A 228 12.31 13.00 -0.36
N ALA A 229 11.32 13.81 -0.78
CA ALA A 229 11.55 14.95 -1.66
C ALA A 229 12.54 15.98 -1.06
N HIS A 230 12.58 16.07 0.28
CA HIS A 230 13.50 16.94 1.02
C HIS A 230 14.75 16.18 1.50
N THR A 231 14.61 14.98 2.06
CA THR A 231 15.75 14.23 2.63
C THR A 231 16.65 13.60 1.56
N HIS A 232 16.11 13.34 0.35
CA HIS A 232 16.83 12.73 -0.78
C HIS A 232 16.75 13.61 -2.04
N ALA A 233 16.56 14.92 -1.89
CA ALA A 233 16.32 15.87 -2.99
C ALA A 233 17.32 15.74 -4.16
N SER A 234 18.60 15.53 -3.86
CA SER A 234 19.67 15.42 -4.85
C SER A 234 19.68 14.11 -5.63
N ARG A 235 18.98 13.07 -5.16
CA ARG A 235 18.88 11.75 -5.81
C ARG A 235 17.64 11.63 -6.70
N LEU A 236 16.77 12.64 -6.71
CA LEU A 236 15.43 12.56 -7.28
C LEU A 236 15.23 13.57 -8.40
N ARG A 237 14.68 13.10 -9.51
CA ARG A 237 14.17 13.98 -10.57
C ARG A 237 12.89 14.68 -10.15
N GLY A 238 12.11 14.03 -9.29
CA GLY A 238 10.92 14.58 -8.64
C GLY A 238 10.23 13.57 -7.74
N ALA A 239 9.22 14.04 -7.02
CA ALA A 239 8.38 13.23 -6.15
C ALA A 239 6.90 13.57 -6.36
N ILE A 240 6.03 12.57 -6.25
CA ILE A 240 4.58 12.70 -6.32
C ILE A 240 4.01 12.19 -5.00
N ALA A 241 3.33 13.06 -4.28
CA ALA A 241 2.59 12.71 -3.07
C ALA A 241 1.10 12.71 -3.41
N HIS A 242 0.50 11.52 -3.47
CA HIS A 242 -0.88 11.34 -3.92
C HIS A 242 -1.80 10.98 -2.75
N GLY A 243 -2.70 11.89 -2.36
CA GLY A 243 -3.59 11.74 -1.21
C GLY A 243 -2.83 11.81 0.11
N ALA A 244 -1.93 12.80 0.22
CA ALA A 244 -0.92 12.85 1.28
C ALA A 244 -1.25 13.91 2.34
N GLY A 245 -1.11 13.53 3.61
CA GLY A 245 -0.94 14.48 4.72
C GLY A 245 0.54 14.59 5.11
N CYS A 246 0.97 15.77 5.56
CA CYS A 246 2.32 16.00 6.10
C CYS A 246 2.34 16.62 7.51
N HIS A 247 1.21 17.18 7.95
CA HIS A 247 1.09 17.91 9.21
C HIS A 247 -0.24 17.65 9.92
N TYR A 248 -1.33 18.32 9.52
CA TYR A 248 -2.60 18.34 10.27
C TYR A 248 -3.29 16.97 10.42
N PHE A 249 -3.00 16.00 9.55
CA PHE A 249 -3.51 14.63 9.71
C PHE A 249 -2.96 13.90 10.96
N LEU A 250 -1.94 14.47 11.62
CA LEU A 250 -1.40 13.97 12.89
C LEU A 250 -1.96 14.74 14.10
N ASP A 251 -2.85 15.71 13.88
CA ASP A 251 -3.45 16.49 14.96
C ASP A 251 -4.40 15.64 15.79
N LYS A 252 -4.48 15.95 17.08
CA LYS A 252 -5.41 15.29 18.02
C LYS A 252 -6.84 15.29 17.49
N GLU A 253 -7.29 16.43 16.99
CA GLU A 253 -8.65 16.58 16.45
C GLU A 253 -8.87 15.70 15.23
N TRP A 254 -7.92 15.68 14.29
CA TRP A 254 -8.02 14.87 13.08
C TRP A 254 -8.00 13.38 13.41
N LEU A 255 -7.00 12.95 14.21
CA LEU A 255 -6.84 11.56 14.62
C LEU A 255 -8.06 11.07 15.38
N SER A 256 -8.66 11.89 16.25
CA SER A 256 -9.89 11.51 16.97
C SER A 256 -11.10 11.20 16.08
N ARG A 257 -11.03 11.57 14.80
CA ARG A 257 -12.10 11.34 13.80
C ARG A 257 -11.63 10.52 12.60
N VAL A 258 -10.44 9.92 12.64
CA VAL A 258 -9.88 9.20 11.48
C VAL A 258 -10.81 8.09 10.99
N ASP A 259 -11.47 7.41 11.94
CA ASP A 259 -12.45 6.37 11.63
C ASP A 259 -13.61 6.96 10.82
N ASP A 260 -14.10 8.18 11.08
CA ASP A 260 -15.26 8.80 10.42
C ASP A 260 -15.00 9.33 8.99
N HIS A 261 -13.74 9.38 8.56
CA HIS A 261 -13.33 10.16 7.39
C HIS A 261 -12.74 9.34 6.24
N GLU A 262 -12.08 8.21 6.53
CA GLU A 262 -11.17 7.58 5.57
C GLU A 262 -11.86 6.59 4.61
N TYR A 263 -12.95 5.95 5.06
CA TYR A 263 -13.70 5.03 4.22
C TYR A 263 -15.21 5.26 4.33
N PRO A 264 -15.99 5.08 3.25
CA PRO A 264 -17.46 5.20 3.27
C PRO A 264 -18.17 4.16 4.15
N PHE A 265 -17.43 3.38 4.93
CA PHE A 265 -17.84 2.30 5.81
C PHE A 265 -18.18 2.78 7.24
N SER A 266 -17.69 3.95 7.64
CA SER A 266 -17.72 4.42 9.02
C SER A 266 -18.80 5.45 9.35
N CYS A 267 -19.90 5.49 8.59
CA CYS A 267 -21.08 6.25 9.02
C CYS A 267 -21.78 5.53 10.19
N VAL A 268 -21.12 5.40 11.34
CA VAL A 268 -21.67 4.76 12.54
C VAL A 268 -22.51 5.75 13.36
N GLU A 269 -22.42 7.07 13.13
CA GLU A 269 -23.14 8.06 13.96
C GLU A 269 -24.21 8.93 13.28
N THR A 270 -24.73 8.60 12.10
CA THR A 270 -25.88 9.39 11.57
C THR A 270 -27.00 8.60 10.89
N PHE A 271 -27.05 7.27 10.91
CA PHE A 271 -28.21 6.55 10.35
C PHE A 271 -28.62 5.24 11.05
N VAL A 272 -28.62 5.21 12.38
CA VAL A 272 -29.53 4.29 13.12
C VAL A 272 -31.01 4.61 12.81
N LEU A 273 -31.32 5.74 12.16
CA LEU A 273 -32.69 6.17 11.83
C LEU A 273 -33.07 6.25 10.35
N ARG A 274 -32.37 5.60 9.41
CA ARG A 274 -32.97 5.33 8.09
C ARG A 274 -32.59 3.96 7.57
N ARG A 275 -33.50 3.04 7.86
CA ARG A 275 -33.83 1.79 7.17
C ARG A 275 -34.06 2.04 5.66
N PHE A 276 -33.03 2.46 4.93
CA PHE A 276 -33.05 2.47 3.46
C PHE A 276 -32.53 1.11 2.97
N LYS A 277 -33.48 0.22 2.68
CA LYS A 277 -33.35 -0.90 1.75
C LYS A 277 -32.15 -1.84 1.96
N GLY A 278 -32.11 -2.58 3.07
CA GLY A 278 -31.50 -3.92 3.11
C GLY A 278 -30.02 -4.09 2.75
N HIS A 279 -29.21 -3.04 2.76
CA HIS A 279 -27.77 -3.15 2.52
C HIS A 279 -27.03 -3.22 3.85
N ALA A 280 -26.28 -4.30 4.08
CA ALA A 280 -25.40 -4.44 5.22
C ALA A 280 -24.27 -3.40 5.16
N LEU A 281 -24.10 -2.61 6.21
CA LEU A 281 -23.03 -1.62 6.31
C LEU A 281 -21.80 -2.31 6.88
N ILE A 282 -20.71 -2.39 6.10
CA ILE A 282 -19.42 -2.84 6.64
C ILE A 282 -18.89 -1.71 7.53
N ILE A 283 -18.59 -2.00 8.80
CA ILE A 283 -17.86 -1.19 9.76
C ILE A 283 -16.37 -1.41 9.52
N CYS A 284 -15.60 -0.33 9.50
CA CYS A 284 -14.15 -0.36 9.43
C CYS A 284 -13.58 0.64 10.43
N ARG A 285 -12.70 0.17 11.33
CA ARG A 285 -11.90 1.02 12.21
C ARG A 285 -10.47 0.98 11.74
N ILE A 286 -9.93 2.14 11.39
CA ILE A 286 -8.57 2.29 10.87
C ILE A 286 -7.62 2.80 11.95
N MET A 287 -8.13 3.45 13.00
CA MET A 287 -7.32 3.97 14.10
C MET A 287 -6.34 2.93 14.69
N PRO A 288 -6.72 1.68 14.98
CA PRO A 288 -5.77 0.69 15.48
C PRO A 288 -4.60 0.43 14.51
N GLY A 289 -4.89 0.41 13.20
CA GLY A 289 -3.88 0.28 12.16
C GLY A 289 -2.96 1.49 12.09
N TRP A 290 -3.51 2.71 12.21
CA TRP A 290 -2.74 3.94 12.31
C TRP A 290 -1.79 3.93 13.52
N THR A 291 -2.30 3.61 14.71
CA THR A 291 -1.51 3.51 15.95
C THR A 291 -0.31 2.57 15.75
N LYS A 292 -0.55 1.36 15.24
CA LYS A 292 0.50 0.36 15.00
C LYS A 292 1.48 0.77 13.89
N LYS A 293 1.00 1.41 12.82
CA LYS A 293 1.83 1.92 11.71
C LYS A 293 2.85 2.97 12.15
N TYR A 294 2.62 3.66 13.28
CA TYR A 294 3.56 4.61 13.88
C TYR A 294 4.32 4.05 15.09
N GLY A 295 4.21 2.74 15.33
CA GLY A 295 4.96 2.05 16.39
C GLY A 295 4.43 2.31 17.79
N TYR A 296 3.13 2.59 17.92
CA TYR A 296 2.46 2.70 19.21
C TYR A 296 1.62 1.46 19.50
N ASP A 297 1.56 1.09 20.78
CA ASP A 297 0.61 0.09 21.28
C ASP A 297 -0.67 0.72 21.82
N ASP A 298 -0.60 2.00 22.22
CA ASP A 298 -1.67 2.75 22.83
C ASP A 298 -2.09 3.92 21.93
N THR A 299 -3.39 3.95 21.60
CA THR A 299 -3.97 4.95 20.71
C THR A 299 -4.02 6.34 21.36
N GLU A 300 -4.27 6.43 22.66
CA GLU A 300 -4.32 7.71 23.36
C GLU A 300 -2.94 8.34 23.37
N VAL A 301 -1.89 7.56 23.67
CA VAL A 301 -0.50 8.02 23.60
C VAL A 301 -0.15 8.46 22.17
N PHE A 302 -0.51 7.66 21.17
CA PHE A 302 -0.31 8.02 19.76
C PHE A 302 -0.96 9.38 19.43
N VAL A 303 -2.24 9.56 19.76
CA VAL A 303 -2.97 10.81 19.53
C VAL A 303 -2.27 12.01 20.19
N GLN A 304 -1.70 11.85 21.39
CA GLN A 304 -1.01 12.94 22.09
C GLN A 304 0.34 13.31 21.45
N GLU A 305 1.08 12.33 20.92
CA GLU A 305 2.48 12.49 20.54
C GLU A 305 2.72 12.58 19.03
N ALA A 306 1.82 12.04 18.20
CA ALA A 306 2.00 11.81 16.76
C ALA A 306 2.49 13.06 16.01
N ARG A 307 1.79 14.18 16.19
CA ARG A 307 2.15 15.45 15.52
C ARG A 307 3.57 15.87 15.89
N LYS A 308 3.89 15.96 17.19
CA LYS A 308 5.20 16.42 17.66
C LYS A 308 6.33 15.53 17.14
N LYS A 309 6.09 14.22 17.05
CA LYS A 309 7.11 13.24 16.68
C LYS A 309 7.29 13.07 15.17
N PHE A 310 6.22 13.10 14.37
CA PHE A 310 6.28 12.74 12.94
C PHE A 310 5.94 13.87 11.98
N SER A 311 5.34 14.97 12.43
CA SER A 311 5.00 16.09 11.54
C SER A 311 6.22 16.58 10.77
N LEU A 312 6.10 16.67 9.45
CA LEU A 312 7.19 17.16 8.60
C LEU A 312 7.40 18.68 8.75
N VAL A 313 6.42 19.38 9.32
CA VAL A 313 6.50 20.80 9.70
C VAL A 313 7.20 20.96 11.04
N GLU A 314 6.79 20.23 12.08
CA GLU A 314 7.36 20.35 13.44
C GLU A 314 8.82 19.88 13.47
N THR A 315 9.16 18.90 12.62
CA THR A 315 10.53 18.40 12.47
C THR A 315 11.38 19.25 11.50
N GLY A 316 10.81 20.31 10.91
CA GLY A 316 11.50 21.21 9.98
C GLY A 316 11.98 20.54 8.69
N ILE A 317 11.37 19.42 8.28
CA ILE A 317 11.76 18.73 7.05
C ILE A 317 11.27 19.48 5.82
N VAL A 318 10.04 20.00 5.84
CA VAL A 318 9.49 20.77 4.71
C VAL A 318 10.23 22.09 4.48
N ASP A 319 10.94 22.60 5.49
CA ASP A 319 11.74 23.83 5.38
C ASP A 319 13.09 23.60 4.68
N ARG A 320 13.50 22.34 4.48
CA ARG A 320 14.73 22.00 3.76
C ARG A 320 14.53 22.18 2.25
N PRO A 321 15.59 22.35 1.45
CA PRO A 321 15.48 22.31 -0.01
C PRO A 321 14.78 21.02 -0.48
N SER A 322 13.91 21.15 -1.48
CA SER A 322 13.14 20.03 -2.05
C SER A 322 13.50 19.81 -3.51
N CYS A 323 13.40 18.57 -3.99
CA CYS A 323 13.27 18.33 -5.42
C CYS A 323 11.92 18.86 -5.94
N ARG A 324 11.63 18.69 -7.23
CA ARG A 324 10.28 19.00 -7.74
C ARG A 324 9.25 18.08 -7.08
N LEU A 325 8.32 18.65 -6.34
CA LEU A 325 7.28 17.92 -5.60
C LEU A 325 5.90 18.26 -6.18
N LEU A 326 5.17 17.23 -6.62
CA LEU A 326 3.77 17.33 -7.03
C LEU A 326 2.88 16.78 -5.93
N LEU A 327 1.99 17.63 -5.41
CA LEU A 327 0.95 17.23 -4.46
C LEU A 327 -0.34 16.98 -5.25
N LEU A 328 -0.83 15.75 -5.21
CA LEU A 328 -2.01 15.30 -5.93
C LEU A 328 -3.08 14.91 -4.92
N ASN A 329 -4.02 15.82 -4.68
CA ASN A 329 -5.12 15.60 -3.74
C ASN A 329 -6.45 15.64 -4.49
N VAL A 330 -7.38 14.80 -4.06
CA VAL A 330 -8.74 14.80 -4.61
C VAL A 330 -9.56 15.78 -3.76
N PRO A 331 -10.18 16.82 -4.34
CA PRO A 331 -11.06 17.69 -3.58
C PRO A 331 -12.30 16.91 -3.10
N ASP A 332 -12.56 17.00 -1.79
CA ASP A 332 -13.82 16.80 -1.09
C ASP A 332 -14.75 15.64 -1.52
N TYR A 333 -14.79 14.57 -0.71
CA TYR A 333 -15.98 13.70 -0.62
C TYR A 333 -16.75 13.84 0.70
N PHE A 334 -16.32 14.69 1.64
CA PHE A 334 -17.06 14.95 2.87
C PHE A 334 -16.97 16.43 3.29
N PRO A 335 -18.11 17.14 3.45
CA PRO A 335 -18.13 18.56 3.87
C PRO A 335 -17.48 18.86 5.24
N ARG A 336 -17.14 17.82 6.02
CA ARG A 336 -16.44 17.92 7.31
C ARG A 336 -14.93 17.66 7.23
N ALA A 337 -14.41 17.22 6.07
CA ALA A 337 -13.00 16.92 5.87
C ALA A 337 -12.19 18.15 5.41
N LYS A 338 -12.54 19.34 5.91
CA LYS A 338 -11.86 20.62 5.59
C LYS A 338 -10.37 20.65 5.98
N ALA A 339 -9.88 19.67 6.72
CA ALA A 339 -8.49 19.62 7.20
C ALA A 339 -7.55 18.78 6.32
N MET A 340 -8.01 18.18 5.21
CA MET A 340 -7.23 17.13 4.53
C MET A 340 -5.93 17.61 3.85
N CYS A 341 -5.77 18.88 3.50
CA CYS A 341 -4.70 19.24 2.55
C CYS A 341 -4.15 20.67 2.67
N HIS A 342 -4.17 21.30 3.84
CA HIS A 342 -3.41 22.53 4.03
C HIS A 342 -2.01 22.19 4.56
N ILE A 343 -0.99 22.63 3.83
CA ILE A 343 0.41 22.63 4.30
C ILE A 343 0.52 23.56 5.49
#